data_AF-A0A1H5VFA8-F1
#
_entry.id   AF-A0A1H5VFA8-F1
#
_cell.length_a   1.000
_cell.length_b   1.000
_cell.length_c   1.000
_cell.angle_alpha   90.00
_cell.angle_beta   90.00
_cell.angle_gamma   90.00
#
_symmetry.space_group_name_H-M   'P 1'
#
loop_
_entity.id
_entity.type
_entity.pdbx_description
1 polymer ?
#
loop_
_entity_poly.entity_id
_entity_poly.type
_entity_poly.pdbx_seq_one_letter_code
_entity_poly.pdbx_strand_id
1 'polypeptide(L)' 'MKSPIMIHTEEDYERAQLRIQELNAGPEGADKETELQALAEAMLAFELRRDEAEE' A
#
# COMPACT_ATOMS: atom_id res chain seq x y z
N MET A 1 -2.99 -3.76 -17.42
CA MET A 1 -2.12 -2.96 -16.54
C MET A 1 -2.95 -2.63 -15.31
N LYS A 2 -2.67 -3.24 -14.14
CA LYS A 2 -3.31 -2.80 -12.89
C LYS A 2 -2.80 -1.38 -12.62
N SER A 3 -3.71 -0.44 -12.36
CA SER A 3 -3.35 0.95 -12.09
C SER A 3 -2.39 1.03 -10.89
N PRO A 4 -1.40 1.94 -10.90
CA PRO A 4 -0.53 2.13 -9.74
C PRO A 4 -1.37 2.56 -8.53
N ILE A 5 -1.14 1.88 -7.40
CA ILE A 5 -1.70 2.28 -6.11
C ILE A 5 -0.90 3.51 -5.67
N MET A 6 -1.56 4.65 -5.48
CA MET A 6 -0.92 5.86 -4.95
C MET A 6 -1.61 6.27 -3.64
N ILE A 7 -0.78 6.59 -2.65
CA ILE A 7 -1.21 7.01 -1.31
C ILE A 7 -0.78 8.47 -1.13
N HIS A 8 -1.76 9.37 -1.05
CA HIS A 8 -1.49 10.81 -0.93
C HIS A 8 -1.88 11.39 0.43
N THR A 9 -2.70 10.66 1.17
CA THR A 9 -3.27 11.10 2.44
C THR A 9 -3.15 10.00 3.49
N GLU A 10 -3.33 10.36 4.77
CA GLU A 10 -3.43 9.37 5.84
C GLU A 10 -4.64 8.44 5.65
N GLU A 11 -5.76 8.94 5.11
CA GLU A 11 -6.93 8.10 4.81
C GLU A 11 -6.61 7.05 3.74
N ASP A 12 -5.84 7.39 2.71
CA ASP A 12 -5.37 6.42 1.71
C ASP A 12 -4.45 5.38 2.34
N TYR A 13 -3.62 5.79 3.30
CA TYR A 13 -2.69 4.92 4.01
C TYR A 13 -3.44 3.93 4.90
N GLU A 14 -4.46 4.38 5.64
CA GLU A 14 -5.36 3.52 6.43
C GLU A 14 -6.11 2.52 5.54
N ARG A 15 -6.62 2.95 4.37
CA ARG A 15 -7.27 2.07 3.40
C ARG A 15 -6.30 1.02 2.85
N ALA A 16 -5.05 1.37 2.60
CA ALA A 16 -4.01 0.42 2.19
C ALA A 16 -3.73 -0.62 3.27
N GLN A 17 -3.68 -0.21 4.54
CA GLN A 17 -3.53 -1.14 5.67
C GLN A 17 -4.71 -2.11 5.78
N LEU A 18 -5.94 -1.63 5.65
CA LEU A 18 -7.13 -2.50 5.62
C LEU A 18 -7.06 -3.50 4.46
N ARG A 19 -6.63 -3.05 3.28
CA ARG A 19 -6.49 -3.93 2.12
C ARG A 19 -5.44 -5.03 2.35
N ILE A 20 -4.33 -4.73 2.99
CA ILE A 20 -3.32 -5.73 3.38
C ILE A 20 -3.93 -6.76 4.33
N GLN A 21 -4.74 -6.34 5.31
CA GLN A 21 -5.41 -7.26 6.24
C GLN A 21 -6.39 -8.19 5.51
N GLU A 22 -7.19 -7.67 4.58
CA GLU A 22 -8.10 -8.46 3.74
C GLU A 22 -7.34 -9.48 2.89
N LEU A 23 -6.26 -9.05 2.23
CA LEU A 23 -5.43 -9.93 1.40
C LEU A 23 -4.79 -11.04 2.23
N ASN A 24 -4.32 -10.72 3.44
CA ASN A 24 -3.73 -11.69 4.35
C ASN A 24 -4.73 -12.68 4.94
N ALA A 25 -5.99 -12.29 5.10
CA ALA A 25 -7.06 -13.19 5.52
C ALA A 25 -7.54 -14.12 4.39
N GLY A 26 -7.24 -13.77 3.13
CA GLY A 26 -7.57 -14.57 1.95
C GLY A 26 -6.55 -15.69 1.65
N PRO A 27 -6.90 -16.58 0.71
CA PRO A 27 -6.00 -17.65 0.25
C PRO A 27 -4.75 -17.08 -0.43
N GLU A 28 -3.64 -17.81 -0.30
CA GLU A 28 -2.38 -17.47 -0.98
C GLU A 28 -2.50 -17.59 -2.51
N GLY A 29 -1.79 -16.72 -3.22
CA GLY A 29 -1.72 -16.73 -4.68
C GLY A 29 -0.82 -15.64 -5.25
N ALA A 30 -0.34 -15.83 -6.48
CA ALA A 30 0.57 -14.89 -7.14
C ALA A 30 -0.03 -13.48 -7.29
N ASP A 31 -1.36 -13.38 -7.46
CA ASP A 31 -2.07 -12.11 -7.53
C ASP A 31 -2.08 -11.37 -6.18
N LYS A 32 -2.13 -12.11 -5.06
CA LYS A 32 -2.04 -11.56 -3.71
C LYS A 32 -0.64 -11.01 -3.45
N GLU A 33 0.40 -11.77 -3.74
CA GLU A 33 1.79 -11.32 -3.56
C GLU A 33 2.08 -10.06 -4.38
N THR A 34 1.62 -10.03 -5.64
CA THR A 34 1.77 -8.86 -6.51
C THR A 34 1.08 -7.63 -5.94
N GLU A 35 -0.12 -7.79 -5.38
CA GLU A 35 -0.88 -6.68 -4.80
C GLU A 35 -0.29 -6.20 -3.47
N LEU A 36 0.18 -7.12 -2.62
CA LEU A 36 0.89 -6.79 -1.39
C LEU A 36 2.18 -6.02 -1.67
N GLN A 37 2.93 -6.41 -2.70
CA GLN A 37 4.13 -5.70 -3.12
C GLN A 37 3.81 -4.27 -3.58
N ALA A 38 2.78 -4.11 -4.42
CA ALA A 38 2.36 -2.79 -4.88
C ALA A 38 1.87 -1.89 -3.72
N LEU A 39 1.17 -2.45 -2.73
CA LEU A 39 0.74 -1.73 -1.53
C LEU A 39 1.94 -1.30 -0.68
N ALA A 40 2.91 -2.19 -0.47
CA ALA A 40 4.12 -1.88 0.29
C ALA A 40 4.94 -0.75 -0.35
N GLU A 41 5.11 -0.79 -1.68
CA GLU A 41 5.80 0.28 -2.43
C GLU A 41 5.07 1.63 -2.31
N ALA A 42 3.75 1.63 -2.42
CA ALA A 42 2.94 2.84 -2.30
C ALA A 42 3.00 3.46 -0.89
N MET A 43 2.96 2.61 0.15
CA MET A 43 3.05 3.03 1.56
C MET A 43 4.42 3.60 1.89
N LEU A 44 5.50 2.93 1.46
CA LEU A 44 6.86 3.42 1.63
C LEU A 44 7.06 4.77 0.94
N ALA A 45 6.56 4.92 -0.30
CA ALA A 45 6.67 6.19 -1.02
C ALA A 45 5.94 7.34 -0.32
N PHE A 46 4.83 7.06 0.38
CA PHE A 46 4.14 8.05 1.19
C PHE A 46 4.92 8.43 2.46
N GLU A 47 5.45 7.44 3.17
CA GLU A 47 6.28 7.65 4.36
C GLU A 47 7.50 8.51 4.06
N LEU A 48 8.24 8.21 2.98
CA LEU A 48 9.39 9.00 2.56
C LEU A 48 9.02 10.47 2.26
N ARG A 49 7.89 10.72 1.60
CA ARG A 49 7.40 12.08 1.36
C ARG A 49 7.03 12.82 2.65
N ARG A 50 6.52 12.09 3.64
CA ARG A 50 6.17 12.68 4.94
C ARG A 50 7.42 13.02 5.73
N ASP A 51 8.38 12.11 5.78
CA ASP A 51 9.67 12.33 6.45
C ASP A 51 10.43 13.52 5.82
N GLU A 52 10.42 13.63 4.48
CA GLU A 52 10.99 14.79 3.75
C GLU A 52 10.26 16.12 4.03
N ALA A 53 8.98 16.09 4.38
CA ALA A 53 8.19 17.29 4.66
C ALA A 53 8.34 17.79 6.11
N GLU A 54 8.88 16.96 7.01
CA GLU A 54 9.08 17.27 8.43
C GLU A 54 10.51 17.79 8.75
N GLU A 55 11.45 17.77 7.80
CA GLU A 55 12.79 18.41 7.86
C GLU A 55 12.82 19.87 7.36
#